data_AF-A0A8S2FTK2-F1
#
_entry.id   AF-A0A8S2FTK2-F1
#
_cell.length_a   1.000
_cell.length_b   1.000
_cell.length_c   1.000
_cell.angle_alpha   90.00
_cell.angle_beta   90.00
_cell.angle_gamma   90.00
#
_symmetry.space_group_name_H-M   'P 1'
#
loop_
_entity.id
_entity.type
_entity.pdbx_description
1 polymer ?
#
loop_
_entity_poly.entity_id
_entity_poly.type
_entity_poly.pdbx_seq_one_letter_code
_entity_poly.pdbx_strand_id
1 'polypeptide(L)'
;ANHITQVSKVNDKMQEEVTSLQREIVHLQSQITQYQASLPDDGIPLVSPSRSREACFQLLNSYISERTRKNWHFYPFSLILKPLFESFYSTIICDSREDFNKTINDWKNNHLSLAQLRTAARNALLEMSRTTSMISAPERVPDECIRLANDIK
;
A
#
# COMPACT_ATOMS: atom_id res chain seq x y z
N ALA A 1 -51.90 -0.72 48.04
CA ALA A 1 -51.35 0.64 47.82
C ALA A 1 -49.88 0.62 47.41
N ASN A 2 -48.97 -0.01 48.18
CA ASN A 2 -47.52 -0.01 47.89
C ASN A 2 -47.08 -0.62 46.55
N HIS A 3 -47.74 -1.67 46.06
CA HIS A 3 -47.41 -2.27 44.77
C HIS A 3 -47.76 -1.39 43.57
N ILE A 4 -48.87 -0.63 43.65
CA ILE A 4 -49.30 0.26 42.58
C ILE A 4 -48.32 1.42 42.43
N THR A 5 -47.89 2.01 43.55
CA THR A 5 -46.87 3.07 43.57
C THR A 5 -45.50 2.59 43.07
N GLN A 6 -45.16 1.33 43.33
CA GLN A 6 -43.90 0.75 42.85
C GLN A 6 -43.91 0.51 41.34
N VAL A 7 -45.02 0.01 40.79
CA VAL A 7 -45.20 -0.18 39.34
C VAL A 7 -45.20 1.17 38.62
N SER A 8 -45.89 2.19 39.15
CA SER A 8 -45.86 3.55 38.60
C SER A 8 -44.45 4.11 38.54
N LYS A 9 -43.66 3.98 39.62
CA LYS A 9 -42.27 4.46 39.68
C LYS A 9 -41.33 3.76 38.69
N VAL A 10 -41.54 2.47 38.43
CA VAL A 10 -40.77 1.72 37.42
C VAL A 10 -41.16 2.18 36.02
N ASN A 11 -42.46 2.42 35.78
CA ASN A 11 -42.94 2.91 34.49
C ASN A 11 -42.38 4.32 34.18
N ASP A 12 -42.33 5.21 35.18
CA ASP A 12 -41.77 6.55 35.03
C ASP A 12 -40.27 6.49 34.69
N LYS A 13 -39.50 5.63 35.36
CA LYS A 13 -38.08 5.41 35.03
C LYS A 13 -37.88 4.86 33.62
N MET A 14 -38.68 3.87 33.22
CA MET A 14 -38.64 3.34 31.85
C MET A 14 -38.97 4.43 30.82
N GLN A 15 -39.94 5.29 31.12
CA GLN A 15 -40.31 6.38 30.23
C GLN A 15 -39.21 7.44 30.11
N GLU A 16 -38.49 7.73 31.21
CA GLU A 16 -37.30 8.60 31.20
C GLU A 16 -36.17 8.00 30.36
N GLU A 17 -35.90 6.70 30.49
CA GLU A 17 -34.90 6.00 29.67
C GLU A 17 -35.27 5.99 28.19
N VAL A 18 -36.53 5.71 27.85
CA VAL A 18 -37.04 5.79 26.47
C VAL A 18 -36.83 7.21 25.91
N THR A 19 -37.16 8.23 26.69
CA THR A 19 -36.99 9.63 26.26
C THR A 19 -35.52 10.00 26.11
N SER A 20 -34.62 9.42 26.91
CA SER A 20 -33.18 9.61 26.80
C SER A 20 -32.62 8.96 25.53
N LEU A 21 -32.98 7.70 25.27
CA LEU A 21 -32.56 6.97 24.08
C LEU A 21 -33.08 7.63 22.80
N GLN A 22 -34.31 8.15 22.80
CA GLN A 22 -34.84 8.93 21.68
C GLN A 22 -34.02 10.19 21.40
N ARG A 23 -33.59 10.91 22.44
CA ARG A 23 -32.69 12.07 22.29
C ARG A 23 -31.34 11.66 21.72
N GLU A 24 -30.79 10.53 22.15
CA GLU A 24 -29.54 9.99 21.63
C GLU A 24 -29.65 9.60 20.16
N ILE A 25 -30.75 8.96 19.75
CA ILE A 25 -31.03 8.64 18.34
C ILE A 25 -31.04 9.90 17.49
N VAL A 26 -31.76 10.95 17.92
CA VAL A 26 -31.82 12.22 17.19
C VAL A 26 -30.44 12.89 17.12
N HIS A 27 -29.67 12.83 18.20
CA HIS A 27 -28.31 13.35 18.22
C HIS A 27 -27.38 12.62 17.24
N LEU A 28 -27.39 11.29 17.26
CA LEU A 28 -26.60 10.45 16.35
C LEU A 28 -27.05 10.63 14.89
N GLN A 29 -28.34 10.73 14.62
CA GLN A 29 -28.86 11.03 13.29
C GLN A 29 -28.36 12.39 12.78
N SER A 30 -28.37 13.42 13.63
CA SER A 30 -27.81 14.73 13.29
C SER A 30 -26.31 14.66 12.98
N GLN A 31 -25.53 13.90 13.77
CA GLN A 31 -24.13 13.68 13.48
C GLN A 31 -23.92 12.95 12.14
N ILE A 32 -24.69 11.88 11.88
CA ILE A 32 -24.63 11.13 10.61
C ILE A 32 -24.91 12.06 9.42
N THR A 33 -25.96 12.88 9.51
CA THR A 33 -26.30 13.83 8.45
C THR A 33 -25.19 14.86 8.23
N GLN A 34 -24.57 15.38 9.30
CA GLN A 34 -23.43 16.31 9.19
C GLN A 34 -22.22 15.64 8.51
N TYR A 35 -21.89 14.41 8.90
CA TYR A 35 -20.80 13.66 8.26
C TYR A 35 -21.12 13.40 6.79
N GLN A 36 -22.34 12.98 6.47
CA GLN A 36 -22.78 12.74 5.09
C GLN A 36 -22.76 14.01 4.24
N ALA A 37 -23.15 15.16 4.79
CA ALA A 37 -23.08 16.45 4.10
C ALA A 37 -21.63 16.94 3.89
N SER A 38 -20.67 16.46 4.70
CA SER A 38 -19.25 16.74 4.54
C SER A 38 -18.55 15.82 3.53
N LEU A 39 -19.23 14.79 3.03
CA LEU A 39 -18.70 13.93 1.98
C LEU A 39 -18.89 14.60 0.61
N PRO A 40 -17.91 14.52 -0.31
CA PRO A 40 -18.07 15.00 -1.69
C PRO A 40 -19.21 14.25 -2.40
N ASP A 41 -19.96 14.94 -3.27
CA ASP A 41 -21.06 14.34 -4.07
C ASP A 41 -20.60 13.19 -4.99
N ASP A 42 -19.34 13.20 -5.41
CA ASP A 42 -18.70 12.14 -6.19
C ASP A 42 -18.17 10.96 -5.35
N GLY A 43 -18.50 10.95 -4.05
CA GLY A 43 -17.80 10.15 -3.06
C GLY A 43 -16.37 10.66 -2.85
N ILE A 44 -15.75 10.27 -1.74
CA ILE A 44 -14.30 10.34 -1.66
C ILE A 44 -13.83 9.35 -2.73
N PRO A 45 -13.01 9.74 -3.74
CA PRO A 45 -12.29 8.75 -4.51
C PRO A 45 -11.42 8.07 -3.48
N LEU A 46 -11.89 6.92 -2.96
CA LEU A 46 -11.17 6.02 -2.08
C LEU A 46 -9.80 5.94 -2.71
N VAL A 47 -8.81 6.63 -2.13
CA VAL A 47 -7.55 7.00 -2.80
C VAL A 47 -7.10 5.75 -3.50
N SER A 48 -7.34 5.65 -4.82
CA SER A 48 -7.36 4.32 -5.43
C SER A 48 -5.97 3.76 -5.17
N PRO A 49 -5.82 2.63 -4.46
CA PRO A 49 -4.50 2.07 -4.20
C PRO A 49 -3.69 1.99 -5.49
N SER A 50 -4.38 1.83 -6.62
CA SER A 50 -3.92 1.95 -8.01
C SER A 50 -3.24 3.28 -8.37
N ARG A 51 -3.80 4.45 -8.02
CA ARG A 51 -3.19 5.77 -8.32
C ARG A 51 -1.96 6.05 -7.46
N SER A 52 -1.99 5.66 -6.18
CA SER A 52 -0.80 5.74 -5.32
C SER A 52 0.27 4.76 -5.75
N ARG A 53 -0.11 3.55 -6.20
CA ARG A 53 0.82 2.56 -6.75
C ARG A 53 1.52 3.13 -7.97
N GLU A 54 0.78 3.59 -8.97
CA GLU A 54 1.35 4.17 -10.20
C GLU A 54 2.35 5.30 -9.91
N ALA A 55 2.01 6.24 -9.02
CA ALA A 55 2.92 7.32 -8.62
C ALA A 55 4.21 6.80 -7.97
N CYS A 56 4.13 5.76 -7.12
CA CYS A 56 5.29 5.13 -6.50
C CYS A 56 6.16 4.38 -7.52
N PHE A 57 5.56 3.75 -8.52
CA PHE A 57 6.29 3.11 -9.62
C PHE A 57 7.03 4.14 -10.48
N GLN A 58 6.41 5.29 -10.76
CA GLN A 58 7.07 6.38 -11.46
C GLN A 58 8.26 6.94 -10.67
N LEU A 59 8.15 7.05 -9.34
CA LEU A 59 9.25 7.44 -8.48
C LEU A 59 10.39 6.42 -8.51
N LEU A 60 10.07 5.12 -8.46
CA LEU A 60 11.05 4.05 -8.57
C LEU A 60 11.77 4.10 -9.92
N ASN A 61 11.04 4.23 -11.02
CA ASN A 61 11.60 4.30 -12.37
C ASN A 61 12.55 5.50 -12.49
N SER A 62 12.11 6.68 -12.04
CA SER A 62 12.95 7.89 -12.01
C SER A 62 14.24 7.69 -11.20
N TYR A 63 14.13 7.03 -10.04
CA TYR A 63 15.28 6.68 -9.21
C TYR A 63 16.24 5.72 -9.91
N ILE A 64 15.72 4.69 -10.59
CA ILE A 64 16.52 3.72 -11.36
C ILE A 64 17.27 4.43 -12.48
N SER A 65 16.59 5.28 -13.26
CA SER A 65 17.20 6.05 -14.34
C SER A 65 18.32 6.96 -13.82
N GLU A 66 18.07 7.70 -12.74
CA GLU A 66 19.07 8.60 -12.15
C GLU A 66 20.29 7.83 -11.63
N ARG A 67 20.08 6.73 -10.90
CA ARG A 67 21.17 5.93 -10.31
C ARG A 67 21.97 5.21 -11.38
N THR A 68 21.32 4.63 -12.39
CA THR A 68 22.00 3.96 -13.51
C THR A 68 22.82 4.94 -14.33
N ARG A 69 22.32 6.17 -14.54
CA ARG A 69 23.08 7.23 -15.21
C ARG A 69 24.34 7.64 -14.45
N LYS A 70 24.29 7.67 -13.10
CA LYS A 70 25.47 7.97 -12.28
C LYS A 70 26.46 6.81 -12.23
N ASN A 71 25.95 5.57 -12.20
CA ASN A 71 26.76 4.37 -12.20
C ASN A 71 25.99 3.22 -12.87
N TRP A 72 26.45 2.81 -14.06
CA TRP A 72 25.78 1.79 -14.85
C TRP A 72 25.73 0.42 -14.15
N HIS A 73 26.66 0.13 -13.23
CA HIS A 73 26.65 -1.10 -12.42
C HIS A 73 25.40 -1.20 -11.52
N PHE A 74 24.65 -0.10 -11.34
CA PHE A 74 23.39 -0.13 -10.64
C PHE A 74 22.28 -0.88 -11.41
N TYR A 75 22.36 -0.93 -12.74
CA TYR A 75 21.33 -1.53 -13.59
C TYR A 75 20.93 -2.96 -13.19
N PRO A 76 21.84 -3.93 -12.97
CA PRO A 76 21.45 -5.27 -12.54
C PRO A 76 20.73 -5.28 -11.18
N PHE A 77 21.01 -4.34 -10.27
CA PHE A 77 20.25 -4.21 -9.03
C PHE A 77 18.83 -3.71 -9.28
N SER A 78 18.62 -2.86 -10.30
CA SER A 78 17.29 -2.39 -10.66
C SER A 78 16.39 -3.53 -11.15
N LEU A 79 16.95 -4.51 -11.86
CA LEU A 79 16.23 -5.72 -12.32
C LEU A 79 15.78 -6.60 -11.14
N ILE A 80 16.50 -6.57 -10.02
CA ILE A 80 16.11 -7.25 -8.79
C ILE A 80 15.07 -6.41 -8.02
N LEU A 81 15.26 -5.08 -7.99
CA LEU A 81 14.46 -4.17 -7.18
C LEU A 81 13.02 -4.02 -7.70
N LYS A 82 12.80 -3.95 -9.02
CA LYS A 82 11.45 -3.80 -9.62
C LYS A 82 10.48 -4.92 -9.19
N PRO A 83 10.77 -6.21 -9.42
CA PRO A 83 9.85 -7.28 -9.04
C PRO A 83 9.66 -7.38 -7.52
N LEU A 84 10.68 -7.03 -6.72
CA LEU A 84 10.54 -6.93 -5.27
C LEU A 84 9.55 -5.82 -4.89
N PHE A 85 9.65 -4.65 -5.51
CA PHE A 85 8.74 -3.53 -5.26
C PHE A 85 7.30 -3.87 -5.67
N GLU A 86 7.10 -4.55 -6.80
CA GLU A 86 5.79 -5.10 -7.20
C GLU A 86 5.21 -6.05 -6.16
N SER A 87 6.01 -7.02 -5.71
CA SER A 87 5.58 -7.97 -4.69
C SER A 87 5.27 -7.31 -3.34
N PHE A 88 5.99 -6.25 -2.99
CA PHE A 88 5.74 -5.46 -1.78
C PHE A 88 4.35 -4.83 -1.83
N TYR A 89 4.03 -4.12 -2.92
CA TYR A 89 2.73 -3.47 -3.08
C TYR A 89 1.56 -4.45 -3.29
N SER A 90 1.81 -5.68 -3.75
CA SER A 90 0.76 -6.69 -3.85
C SER A 90 0.47 -7.39 -2.52
N THR A 91 1.46 -7.49 -1.64
CA THR A 91 1.39 -8.31 -0.43
C THR A 91 1.04 -7.50 0.80
N ILE A 92 1.51 -6.25 0.89
CA ILE A 92 1.36 -5.41 2.07
C ILE A 92 0.18 -4.46 1.87
N ILE A 93 -0.97 -4.88 2.38
CA ILE A 93 -2.17 -4.06 2.55
C ILE A 93 -2.50 -4.13 4.05
N CYS A 94 -2.37 -3.02 4.77
CA CYS A 94 -2.48 -3.03 6.22
C CYS A 94 -3.23 -1.79 6.72
N ASP A 95 -4.23 -2.03 7.56
CA ASP A 95 -5.06 -0.99 8.18
C ASP A 95 -4.56 -0.65 9.61
N SER A 96 -3.59 -1.42 10.13
CA SER A 96 -2.99 -1.24 11.45
C SER A 96 -1.46 -1.44 11.43
N ARG A 97 -0.78 -0.93 12.47
CA ARG A 97 0.66 -1.07 12.63
C ARG A 97 1.07 -2.50 12.95
N GLU A 98 0.30 -3.23 13.77
CA GLU A 98 0.59 -4.64 14.05
C GLU A 98 0.48 -5.49 12.78
N ASP A 99 -0.54 -5.27 11.96
CA ASP A 99 -0.73 -6.01 10.70
C ASP A 99 0.37 -5.70 9.69
N PHE A 100 0.83 -4.44 9.64
CA PHE A 100 1.99 -4.06 8.83
C PHE A 100 3.24 -4.82 9.26
N ASN A 101 3.55 -4.84 10.57
CA ASN A 101 4.74 -5.53 11.08
C ASN A 101 4.69 -7.04 10.83
N LYS A 102 3.52 -7.66 10.93
CA LYS A 102 3.36 -9.08 10.63
C LYS A 102 3.58 -9.35 9.14
N THR A 103 2.82 -8.65 8.29
CA THR A 103 2.84 -8.86 6.84
C THR A 103 4.18 -8.53 6.21
N ILE A 104 4.89 -7.49 6.67
CA ILE A 104 6.23 -7.17 6.16
C ILE A 104 7.27 -8.23 6.55
N ASN A 105 7.19 -8.80 7.76
CA ASN A 105 8.08 -9.88 8.18
C ASN A 105 7.82 -11.15 7.37
N ASP A 106 6.55 -11.48 7.13
CA ASP A 106 6.17 -12.61 6.29
C ASP A 106 6.62 -12.40 4.84
N TRP A 107 6.40 -11.22 4.27
CA TRP A 107 6.87 -10.87 2.92
C TRP A 107 8.40 -10.97 2.83
N LYS A 108 9.13 -10.42 3.79
CA LYS A 108 10.60 -10.48 3.86
C LYS A 108 11.09 -11.92 3.89
N ASN A 109 10.51 -12.77 4.73
CA ASN A 109 10.94 -14.16 4.87
C ASN A 109 10.73 -14.96 3.57
N ASN A 110 9.67 -14.64 2.83
CA ASN A 110 9.34 -15.33 1.58
C ASN A 110 10.08 -14.78 0.34
N HIS A 111 10.37 -13.48 0.29
CA HIS A 111 10.90 -12.81 -0.91
C HIS A 111 12.35 -12.35 -0.79
N LEU A 112 12.87 -12.13 0.43
CA LEU A 112 14.22 -11.62 0.69
C LEU A 112 15.15 -12.65 1.34
N SER A 113 14.83 -13.94 1.27
CA SER A 113 15.75 -14.98 1.70
C SER A 113 17.00 -15.02 0.79
N LEU A 114 18.15 -15.43 1.34
CA LEU A 114 19.39 -15.47 0.58
C LEU A 114 19.31 -16.39 -0.66
N ALA A 115 18.52 -17.46 -0.57
CA ALA A 115 18.27 -18.35 -1.69
C ALA A 115 17.49 -17.65 -2.83
N GLN A 116 16.48 -16.84 -2.48
CA GLN A 116 15.71 -16.05 -3.45
C GLN A 116 16.57 -14.95 -4.07
N LEU A 117 17.32 -14.20 -3.25
CA LEU A 117 18.20 -13.14 -3.74
C LEU A 117 19.30 -13.68 -4.67
N ARG A 118 19.87 -14.84 -4.37
CA ARG A 118 20.85 -15.50 -5.26
C ARG A 118 20.24 -15.85 -6.62
N THR A 119 19.00 -16.34 -6.60
CA THR A 119 18.26 -16.66 -7.83
C THR A 119 17.93 -15.39 -8.62
N ALA A 120 17.47 -14.33 -7.93
CA ALA A 120 17.18 -13.03 -8.55
C ALA A 120 18.42 -12.39 -9.16
N ALA A 121 19.56 -12.40 -8.45
CA ALA A 121 20.82 -11.88 -8.97
C ALA A 121 21.30 -12.64 -10.21
N ARG A 122 21.22 -13.98 -10.20
CA ARG A 122 21.51 -14.79 -11.38
C ARG A 122 20.60 -14.42 -12.56
N ASN A 123 19.30 -14.28 -12.31
CA ASN A 123 18.33 -13.95 -13.36
C ASN A 123 18.58 -12.55 -13.93
N ALA A 124 18.91 -11.57 -13.08
CA ALA A 124 19.28 -10.23 -13.50
C ALA A 124 20.52 -10.23 -14.40
N LEU A 125 21.57 -10.98 -14.04
CA LEU A 125 22.77 -11.11 -14.87
C LEU A 125 22.48 -11.83 -16.20
N LEU A 126 21.61 -12.85 -16.19
CA LEU A 126 21.16 -13.52 -17.41
C LEU A 126 20.37 -12.58 -18.31
N GLU A 127 19.46 -11.79 -17.76
CA GLU A 127 18.72 -10.77 -18.50
C GLU A 127 19.66 -9.73 -19.08
N MET A 128 20.63 -9.25 -18.29
CA MET A 128 21.65 -8.32 -18.76
C MET A 128 22.47 -8.92 -19.91
N SER A 129 22.84 -10.20 -19.83
CA SER A 129 23.55 -10.87 -20.93
C SER A 129 22.73 -11.02 -22.22
N ARG A 130 21.40 -10.99 -22.12
CA ARG A 130 20.48 -11.08 -23.27
C ARG A 130 20.11 -9.73 -23.86
N THR A 131 20.11 -8.68 -23.04
CA THR A 131 19.65 -7.33 -23.40
C THR A 131 20.80 -6.38 -23.73
N THR A 132 22.02 -6.73 -23.32
CA THR A 132 23.23 -5.95 -23.57
C THR A 132 24.26 -6.76 -24.33
N SER A 133 25.20 -6.07 -24.95
CA SER A 133 26.34 -6.63 -25.65
C SER A 133 27.45 -7.11 -24.70
N MET A 134 27.16 -7.38 -23.43
CA MET A 134 28.18 -7.67 -22.40
C MET A 134 29.15 -8.79 -22.76
N ILE A 135 28.71 -9.79 -23.52
CA ILE A 135 29.56 -10.92 -23.94
C ILE A 135 30.41 -10.56 -25.17
N SER A 136 29.93 -9.69 -26.05
CA SER A 136 30.52 -9.43 -27.36
C SER A 136 31.27 -8.09 -27.47
N ALA A 137 30.80 -7.06 -26.76
CA ALA A 137 31.32 -5.69 -26.76
C ALA A 137 31.09 -5.04 -25.37
N PRO A 138 31.90 -5.41 -24.35
CA PRO A 138 31.74 -4.94 -22.97
C PRO A 138 31.78 -3.41 -22.82
N GLU A 139 32.47 -2.72 -23.71
CA GLU A 139 32.61 -1.27 -23.73
C GLU A 139 31.29 -0.53 -24.01
N ARG A 140 30.30 -1.19 -24.61
CA ARG A 140 28.99 -0.61 -24.95
C ARG A 140 27.95 -0.79 -23.84
N VAL A 141 28.22 -1.70 -22.89
CA VAL A 141 27.31 -2.02 -21.78
C VAL A 141 26.91 -0.79 -20.95
N PRO A 142 27.82 0.14 -20.62
CA PRO A 142 27.44 1.32 -19.85
C PRO A 142 26.32 2.13 -20.53
N ASP A 143 26.47 2.44 -21.82
CA ASP A 143 25.50 3.22 -22.57
C ASP A 143 24.19 2.45 -22.79
N GLU A 144 24.28 1.14 -23.04
CA GLU A 144 23.12 0.26 -23.18
C GLU A 144 22.30 0.18 -21.87
N CYS A 145 22.96 0.03 -20.72
CA CYS A 145 22.31 0.03 -19.41
C CYS A 145 21.61 1.37 -19.13
N ILE A 146 22.23 2.50 -19.46
CA ILE A 146 21.62 3.82 -19.29
C ILE A 146 20.39 3.96 -20.18
N ARG A 147 20.47 3.53 -21.45
CA ARG A 147 19.32 3.54 -22.37
C ARG A 147 18.19 2.67 -21.84
N LEU A 148 18.47 1.42 -21.50
CA LEU A 148 17.47 0.49 -20.97
C LEU A 148 16.83 1.02 -19.68
N ALA A 149 17.61 1.66 -18.80
CA ALA A 149 17.09 2.26 -17.57
C ALA A 149 16.16 3.46 -17.80
N ASN A 150 16.25 4.14 -18.95
CA ASN A 150 15.33 5.21 -19.32
C ASN A 150 14.07 4.67 -20.03
N ASP A 151 14.19 3.53 -20.71
CA ASP A 151 13.07 2.86 -21.40
C ASP A 151 12.20 2.02 -20.44
N ILE A 152 12.59 1.92 -19.17
CA ILE A 152 11.82 1.29 -18.09
C ILE A 152 10.49 2.05 -17.92
N LYS A 153 9.41 1.42 -18.39
CA LYS A 153 8.02 1.79 -18.04
C LYS A 153 7.65 1.31 -16.65
#